data_AF-A0A818GS86-F1
#
_entry.id   AF-A0A818GS86-F1
#
_cell.length_a   1.000
_cell.length_b   1.000
_cell.length_c   1.000
_cell.angle_alpha   90.00
_cell.angle_beta   90.00
_cell.angle_gamma   90.00
#
_symmetry.space_group_name_H-M   'P 1'
#
loop_
_entity.id
_entity.type
_entity.pdbx_description
1 polymer ?
#
loop_
_entity_poly.entity_id
_entity_poly.type
_entity_poly.pdbx_seq_one_letter_code
_entity_poly.pdbx_strand_id
1 'polypeptide(L)'
;MKILLTIILASFAPYYQTYNRSKTAAAASLATSWKYFLFPEQRARKCAEILRDRDYLFCQSFWNLLQRDSIKKGSRYIAPNVAVSKYFQVEPEPIEINSIIVPPPTGLSTMQSKQLVNIKLLSHEIREGMDKLSLQRADLEGSSKIVLAMSDQLLMRVHGGGFIATSSATHEVYLKPWALDL
;
A
#
# COMPACT_ATOMS: atom_id res chain seq x y z
N MET A 1 12.16 10.05 -13.22
CA MET A 1 10.93 9.57 -12.53
C MET A 1 9.61 10.05 -13.18
N LYS A 2 9.45 11.33 -13.54
CA LYS A 2 8.19 11.87 -14.11
C LYS A 2 7.73 11.23 -15.43
N ILE A 3 8.67 10.94 -16.35
CA ILE A 3 8.34 10.38 -17.69
C ILE A 3 7.73 8.97 -17.58
N LEU A 4 8.35 8.08 -16.80
CA LEU A 4 7.86 6.71 -16.60
C LEU A 4 6.43 6.70 -16.04
N LEU A 5 6.16 7.53 -15.04
CA LEU A 5 4.83 7.64 -14.44
C LEU A 5 3.79 8.08 -15.49
N THR A 6 4.11 9.08 -16.33
CA THR A 6 3.19 9.52 -17.39
C THR A 6 2.95 8.47 -18.46
N ILE A 7 3.95 7.63 -18.76
CA ILE A 7 3.79 6.50 -19.69
C ILE A 7 2.86 5.46 -19.08
N ILE A 8 3.10 5.05 -17.83
CA ILE A 8 2.25 4.08 -17.14
C ILE A 8 0.82 4.60 -17.03
N LEU A 9 0.64 5.87 -16.67
CA LEU A 9 -0.68 6.51 -16.56
C LEU A 9 -1.44 6.50 -17.90
N ALA A 10 -0.79 6.93 -18.98
CA ALA A 10 -1.40 6.94 -20.32
C ALA A 10 -1.73 5.52 -20.82
N SER A 11 -0.91 4.54 -20.47
CA SER A 11 -1.08 3.13 -20.83
C SER A 11 -2.18 2.44 -20.02
N PHE A 12 -2.33 2.83 -18.75
CA PHE A 12 -3.33 2.26 -17.84
C PHE A 12 -4.76 2.67 -18.21
N ALA A 13 -4.98 3.87 -18.73
CA ALA A 13 -6.31 4.35 -19.11
C ALA A 13 -7.07 3.43 -20.09
N PRO A 14 -6.53 3.07 -21.27
CA PRO A 14 -7.22 2.16 -22.18
C PRO A 14 -7.31 0.73 -21.62
N TYR A 15 -6.32 0.30 -20.83
CA TYR A 15 -6.38 -0.99 -20.12
C TYR A 15 -7.55 -1.05 -19.13
N TYR A 16 -7.71 -0.03 -18.29
CA TYR A 16 -8.79 0.04 -17.29
C TYR A 16 -10.17 -0.04 -17.93
N GLN A 17 -10.39 0.68 -19.04
CA GLN A 17 -11.66 0.69 -19.77
C GLN A 17 -11.98 -0.67 -20.42
N THR A 18 -10.96 -1.38 -20.89
CA THR A 18 -11.13 -2.64 -21.61
C THR A 18 -11.13 -3.86 -20.68
N TYR A 19 -10.51 -3.77 -19.51
CA TYR A 19 -10.39 -4.86 -18.55
C TYR A 19 -11.74 -5.39 -18.05
N ASN A 20 -12.68 -4.49 -17.74
CA ASN A 20 -14.02 -4.89 -17.32
C ASN A 20 -14.86 -5.47 -18.47
N ARG A 21 -14.47 -5.25 -19.73
CA ARG A 21 -15.18 -5.75 -20.91
C ARG A 21 -14.62 -7.08 -21.41
N SER A 22 -13.30 -7.19 -21.53
CA SER A 22 -12.61 -8.42 -21.94
C SER A 22 -11.12 -8.39 -21.61
N LYS A 23 -10.61 -9.52 -21.09
CA LYS A 23 -9.17 -9.72 -20.86
C LYS A 23 -8.34 -9.66 -22.15
N THR A 24 -8.89 -10.12 -23.28
CA THR A 24 -8.19 -10.08 -24.58
C THR A 24 -8.12 -8.64 -25.11
N ALA A 25 -9.18 -7.86 -24.95
CA ALA A 25 -9.18 -6.43 -25.29
C ALA A 25 -8.22 -5.63 -24.40
N ALA A 26 -8.11 -6.01 -23.13
CA ALA A 26 -7.13 -5.43 -22.20
C ALA A 26 -5.68 -5.75 -22.59
N ALA A 27 -5.40 -6.98 -23.04
CA ALA A 27 -4.08 -7.34 -23.54
C ALA A 27 -3.73 -6.57 -24.84
N ALA A 28 -4.69 -6.44 -25.76
CA ALA A 28 -4.51 -5.67 -26.99
C ALA A 28 -4.25 -4.18 -26.72
N SER A 29 -4.94 -3.57 -25.75
CA SER A 29 -4.69 -2.17 -25.39
C SER A 29 -3.30 -1.95 -24.79
N LEU A 30 -2.80 -2.89 -23.97
CA LEU A 30 -1.41 -2.89 -23.50
C LEU A 30 -0.41 -3.04 -24.64
N ALA A 31 -0.68 -3.89 -25.63
CA ALA A 31 0.20 -4.04 -26.80
C ALA A 31 0.36 -2.74 -27.60
N THR A 32 -0.64 -1.84 -27.58
CA THR A 32 -0.53 -0.51 -28.22
C THR A 32 0.12 0.56 -27.36
N SER A 33 0.49 0.26 -26.12
CA SER A 33 0.97 1.27 -25.15
C SER A 33 2.37 1.80 -25.46
N TRP A 34 3.17 1.09 -26.27
CA TRP A 34 4.48 1.56 -26.74
C TRP A 34 4.43 2.93 -27.43
N LYS A 35 3.29 3.29 -28.05
CA LYS A 35 3.10 4.61 -28.66
C LYS A 35 3.26 5.76 -27.65
N TYR A 36 2.92 5.56 -26.38
CA TYR A 36 3.09 6.59 -25.35
C TYR A 36 4.55 6.76 -24.92
N PHE A 37 5.39 5.76 -25.17
CA PHE A 37 6.83 5.90 -25.01
C PHE A 37 7.41 6.75 -26.14
N LEU A 38 7.10 6.42 -27.40
CA LEU A 38 7.68 7.05 -28.58
C LEU A 38 7.10 8.41 -28.96
N PHE A 39 5.82 8.67 -28.65
CA PHE A 39 5.13 9.90 -29.04
C PHE A 39 4.73 10.73 -27.82
N PRO A 40 5.61 11.65 -27.36
CA PRO A 40 5.36 12.51 -26.21
C PRO A 40 4.07 13.32 -26.31
N GLU A 41 3.70 13.81 -27.49
CA GLU A 41 2.46 14.57 -27.67
C GLU A 41 1.22 13.72 -27.42
N GLN A 42 1.19 12.49 -27.91
CA GLN A 42 0.07 11.57 -27.66
C GLN A 42 -0.04 11.22 -26.18
N ARG A 43 1.10 11.00 -25.51
CA ARG A 43 1.17 10.79 -24.07
C ARG A 43 0.64 12.01 -23.32
N ALA A 44 1.08 13.22 -23.68
CA ALA A 44 0.66 14.46 -23.03
C ALA A 44 -0.85 14.70 -23.18
N ARG A 45 -1.39 14.56 -24.40
CA ARG A 45 -2.84 14.67 -24.66
C ARG A 45 -3.62 13.66 -23.82
N LYS A 46 -3.15 12.41 -23.75
CA LYS A 46 -3.83 11.38 -22.96
C LYS A 46 -3.78 11.65 -21.46
N CYS A 47 -2.64 12.10 -20.94
CA CYS A 47 -2.52 12.51 -19.54
C CYS A 47 -3.43 13.70 -19.21
N ALA A 48 -3.55 14.69 -20.11
CA ALA A 48 -4.44 15.83 -19.91
C ALA A 48 -5.92 15.42 -19.85
N GLU A 49 -6.35 14.53 -20.75
CA GLU A 49 -7.70 13.90 -20.71
C GLU A 49 -7.92 13.16 -19.38
N ILE A 50 -6.95 12.37 -18.94
CA ILE A 50 -7.03 11.61 -17.68
C ILE A 50 -7.20 12.54 -16.48
N LEU A 51 -6.38 13.58 -16.38
CA LEU A 51 -6.37 14.48 -15.23
C LEU A 51 -7.62 15.38 -15.16
N ARG A 52 -8.29 15.61 -16.28
CA ARG A 52 -9.51 16.44 -16.34
C ARG A 52 -10.77 15.63 -16.08
N ASP A 53 -10.86 14.43 -16.64
CA ASP A 53 -12.16 13.76 -16.83
C ASP A 53 -12.29 12.42 -16.07
N ARG A 54 -11.24 11.96 -15.35
CA ARG A 54 -11.29 10.65 -14.66
C ARG A 54 -11.83 10.75 -13.24
N ASP A 55 -12.57 9.71 -12.86
CA ASP A 55 -13.18 9.56 -11.56
C ASP A 55 -12.20 9.03 -10.49
N TYR A 56 -12.65 9.06 -9.24
CA TYR A 56 -11.86 8.56 -8.12
C TYR A 56 -11.61 7.03 -8.23
N LEU A 57 -12.52 6.28 -8.85
CA LEU A 57 -12.41 4.83 -9.04
C LEU A 57 -11.24 4.48 -9.98
N PHE A 58 -11.06 5.25 -11.05
CA PHE A 58 -9.89 5.15 -11.90
C PHE A 58 -8.60 5.40 -11.10
N CYS A 59 -8.54 6.50 -10.34
CA CYS A 59 -7.38 6.85 -9.51
C CYS A 59 -7.07 5.75 -8.49
N GLN A 60 -8.09 5.19 -7.84
CA GLN A 60 -7.96 4.07 -6.91
C GLN A 60 -7.37 2.84 -7.60
N SER A 61 -7.91 2.49 -8.76
CA SER A 61 -7.46 1.34 -9.53
C SER A 61 -6.02 1.51 -10.05
N PHE A 62 -5.66 2.73 -10.43
CA PHE A 62 -4.30 3.08 -10.86
C PHE A 62 -3.31 2.96 -9.72
N TRP A 63 -3.59 3.54 -8.55
CA TRP A 63 -2.69 3.47 -7.40
C TRP A 63 -2.58 2.06 -6.81
N ASN A 64 -3.65 1.29 -6.89
CA ASN A 64 -3.66 -0.11 -6.47
C ASN A 64 -3.03 -1.07 -7.50
N LEU A 65 -2.62 -0.58 -8.69
CA LEU A 65 -1.94 -1.40 -9.70
C LEU A 65 -0.70 -2.09 -9.14
N LEU A 66 0.09 -1.37 -8.36
CA LEU A 66 1.32 -1.86 -7.73
C LEU A 66 1.07 -2.78 -6.53
N GLN A 67 -0.17 -2.83 -6.03
CA GLN A 67 -0.55 -3.68 -4.90
C GLN A 67 -1.07 -5.06 -5.34
N ARG A 68 -1.07 -5.36 -6.64
CA ARG A 68 -1.46 -6.68 -7.13
C ARG A 68 -0.48 -7.75 -6.66
N ASP A 69 -1.00 -8.94 -6.36
CA ASP A 69 -0.22 -10.02 -5.74
C ASP A 69 1.05 -10.39 -6.51
N SER A 70 1.04 -10.28 -7.84
CA SER A 70 2.22 -10.54 -8.67
C SER A 70 3.36 -9.54 -8.38
N ILE A 71 3.04 -8.26 -8.19
CA ILE A 71 4.03 -7.21 -7.90
C ILE A 71 4.48 -7.31 -6.43
N LYS A 72 3.56 -7.63 -5.51
CA LYS A 72 3.89 -7.93 -4.11
C LYS A 72 4.82 -9.13 -3.96
N LYS A 73 4.66 -10.17 -4.77
CA LYS A 73 5.61 -11.29 -4.82
C LYS A 73 6.96 -10.85 -5.35
N GLY A 74 6.97 -9.96 -6.35
CA GLY A 74 8.18 -9.35 -6.90
C GLY A 74 9.01 -8.57 -5.87
N SER A 75 8.36 -7.78 -5.00
CA SER A 75 9.08 -6.98 -4.00
C SER A 75 9.83 -7.81 -2.95
N ARG A 76 9.41 -9.06 -2.71
CA ARG A 76 10.14 -10.01 -1.83
C ARG A 76 11.53 -10.38 -2.34
N TYR A 77 11.79 -10.23 -3.64
CA TYR A 77 13.11 -10.51 -4.20
C TYR A 77 14.08 -9.32 -4.13
N ILE A 78 13.57 -8.13 -3.81
CA ILE A 78 14.34 -6.89 -3.81
C ILE A 78 14.60 -6.40 -2.37
N ALA A 79 13.64 -6.62 -1.47
CA ALA A 79 13.74 -6.25 -0.07
C ALA A 79 14.26 -7.42 0.79
N PRO A 80 15.00 -7.15 1.87
CA PRO A 80 15.41 -8.19 2.82
C PRO A 80 14.17 -8.84 3.46
N ASN A 81 14.32 -10.10 3.88
CA ASN A 81 13.29 -10.76 4.67
C ASN A 81 13.28 -10.21 6.10
N VAL A 82 12.10 -10.24 6.71
CA VAL A 82 11.87 -9.87 8.11
C VAL A 82 11.34 -11.10 8.84
N ALA A 83 11.67 -11.28 10.12
CA ALA A 83 11.13 -12.40 10.89
C ALA A 83 9.62 -12.25 11.11
N VAL A 84 9.14 -11.03 11.35
CA VAL A 84 7.73 -10.74 11.63
C VAL A 84 7.15 -9.78 10.60
N SER A 85 6.02 -10.15 10.01
CA SER A 85 5.23 -9.39 9.05
C SER A 85 3.75 -9.64 9.35
N LYS A 86 3.20 -8.91 10.32
CA LYS A 86 1.86 -9.16 10.85
C LYS A 86 0.91 -8.02 10.54
N TYR A 87 -0.28 -8.35 10.03
CA TYR A 87 -1.41 -7.43 9.98
C TYR A 87 -2.32 -7.64 11.19
N PHE A 88 -2.74 -6.55 11.82
CA PHE A 88 -3.74 -6.57 12.88
C PHE A 88 -4.53 -5.27 12.89
N GLN A 89 -5.64 -5.27 13.61
CA GLN A 89 -6.54 -4.14 13.73
C GLN A 89 -6.55 -3.64 15.16
N VAL A 90 -6.55 -2.32 15.31
CA VAL A 90 -6.64 -1.65 16.61
C VAL A 90 -7.91 -0.81 16.64
N GLU A 91 -8.64 -0.92 17.74
CA GLU A 91 -9.81 -0.09 17.96
C GLU A 91 -9.39 1.33 18.34
N PRO A 92 -10.06 2.36 17.83
CA PRO A 92 -9.81 3.72 18.27
C PRO A 92 -10.40 3.95 19.66
N GLU A 93 -9.55 4.30 20.61
CA GLU A 93 -9.90 4.60 21.99
C GLU A 93 -9.86 6.12 22.26
N PRO A 94 -10.76 6.66 23.10
CA PRO A 94 -10.69 8.06 23.54
C PRO A 94 -9.39 8.34 24.29
N ILE A 95 -8.83 9.53 24.09
CA ILE A 95 -7.61 9.97 24.77
C ILE A 95 -7.97 11.06 25.76
N GLU A 96 -7.53 10.93 27.02
CA GLU A 96 -7.66 11.98 28.02
C GLU A 96 -6.42 12.89 27.99
N ILE A 97 -6.62 14.19 27.74
CA ILE A 97 -5.56 15.20 27.73
C ILE A 97 -5.99 16.33 28.67
N ASN A 98 -5.25 16.56 29.76
CA ASN A 98 -5.55 17.61 30.75
C ASN A 98 -7.01 17.56 31.26
N SER A 99 -7.51 16.37 31.60
CA SER A 99 -8.91 16.13 32.01
C SER A 99 -9.98 16.44 30.94
N ILE A 100 -9.57 16.62 29.69
CA ILE A 100 -10.46 16.71 28.53
C ILE A 100 -10.43 15.35 27.80
N ILE A 101 -11.59 14.73 27.65
CA ILE A 101 -11.73 13.50 26.88
C ILE A 101 -11.86 13.88 25.40
N VAL A 102 -10.85 13.52 24.61
CA VAL A 102 -10.85 13.67 23.15
C VAL A 102 -11.36 12.36 22.55
N PRO A 103 -12.58 12.34 21.97
CA PRO A 103 -13.08 11.15 21.30
C PRO A 103 -12.28 10.88 20.02
N PRO A 104 -12.20 9.61 19.58
CA PRO A 104 -11.57 9.31 18.31
C PRO A 104 -12.32 9.96 17.14
N PRO A 105 -11.64 10.21 16.00
CA PRO A 105 -12.28 10.80 14.82
C PRO A 105 -13.41 9.90 14.32
N THR A 106 -14.64 10.39 14.35
CA THR A 106 -15.80 9.69 13.80
C THR A 106 -16.04 10.12 12.36
N GLY A 107 -16.34 9.16 11.48
CA GLY A 107 -16.76 9.46 10.11
C GLY A 107 -18.10 10.21 10.08
N LEU A 108 -18.41 10.85 8.95
CA LEU A 108 -19.58 11.71 8.75
C LEU A 108 -20.94 11.00 8.96
N SER A 109 -20.96 9.67 9.08
CA SER A 109 -22.19 8.92 9.36
C SER A 109 -22.28 8.55 10.84
N THR A 110 -23.31 9.07 11.50
CA THR A 110 -23.70 8.81 12.90
C THR A 110 -24.08 7.34 13.19
N MET A 111 -23.94 6.45 12.20
CA MET A 111 -24.36 5.04 12.24
C MET A 111 -23.21 4.06 12.04
N GLN A 112 -21.98 4.52 11.76
CA GLN A 112 -20.84 3.62 11.56
C GLN A 112 -20.15 3.33 12.90
N SER A 113 -20.07 2.03 13.21
CA SER A 113 -19.19 1.48 14.24
C SER A 113 -17.79 2.07 14.14
N LYS A 114 -17.11 2.22 15.29
CA LYS A 114 -15.70 2.63 15.37
C LYS A 114 -14.90 1.97 14.25
N GLN A 115 -14.40 2.76 13.30
CA GLN A 115 -13.66 2.20 12.17
C GLN A 115 -12.30 1.74 12.67
N LEU A 116 -12.03 0.44 12.55
CA LEU A 116 -10.78 -0.16 12.97
C LEU A 116 -9.60 0.37 12.16
N VAL A 117 -8.48 0.60 12.84
CA VAL A 117 -7.23 1.04 12.20
C VAL A 117 -6.44 -0.20 11.80
N ASN A 118 -6.19 -0.36 10.50
CA ASN A 118 -5.34 -1.42 9.98
C ASN A 118 -3.87 -1.08 10.22
N ILE A 119 -3.15 -1.93 10.94
CA ILE A 119 -1.73 -1.77 11.23
C ILE A 119 -0.97 -2.98 10.66
N LYS A 120 0.22 -2.71 10.11
CA LYS A 120 1.20 -3.75 9.78
C LYS A 120 2.43 -3.58 10.65
N LEU A 121 2.76 -4.61 11.43
CA LEU A 121 4.03 -4.73 12.13
C LEU A 121 5.05 -5.41 11.22
N LEU A 122 6.21 -4.77 11.07
CA LEU A 122 7.39 -5.33 10.45
C LEU A 122 8.51 -5.35 11.49
N SER A 123 9.17 -6.48 11.68
CA SER A 123 10.35 -6.58 12.55
C SER A 123 11.34 -7.57 11.97
N HIS A 124 12.62 -7.17 11.89
CA HIS A 124 13.67 -8.04 11.38
C HIS A 124 13.83 -9.30 12.24
N GLU A 125 13.67 -9.16 13.57
CA GLU A 125 13.75 -10.25 14.54
C GLU A 125 12.46 -10.38 15.36
N ILE A 126 12.25 -11.55 15.97
CA ILE A 126 11.19 -11.71 16.97
C ILE A 126 11.69 -11.08 18.26
N ARG A 127 10.91 -10.17 18.85
CA ARG A 127 11.27 -9.45 20.08
C ARG A 127 10.28 -9.70 21.21
N GLU A 128 10.74 -9.56 22.44
CA GLU A 128 9.91 -9.62 23.65
C GLU A 128 8.69 -8.69 23.54
N GLY A 129 7.53 -9.15 24.02
CA GLY A 129 6.27 -8.42 23.96
C GLY A 129 5.44 -8.67 22.70
N MET A 130 6.03 -9.22 21.63
CA MET A 130 5.29 -9.58 20.40
C MET A 130 4.43 -10.84 20.57
N ASP A 131 4.70 -11.65 21.58
CA ASP A 131 3.90 -12.81 21.99
C ASP A 131 2.44 -12.44 22.30
N LYS A 132 2.21 -11.22 22.82
CA LYS A 132 0.86 -10.69 23.10
C LYS A 132 0.02 -10.44 21.84
N LEU A 133 0.65 -10.36 20.67
CA LEU A 133 -0.04 -10.13 19.39
C LEU A 133 -0.59 -11.42 18.76
N SER A 134 -0.49 -12.58 19.43
CA SER A 134 -0.92 -13.88 18.89
C SER A 134 -0.34 -14.16 17.49
N LEU A 135 1.00 -14.16 17.34
CA LEU A 135 1.66 -14.40 16.05
C LEU A 135 1.29 -15.79 15.50
N GLN A 136 0.79 -15.83 14.26
CA GLN A 136 0.51 -17.09 13.55
C GLN A 136 1.68 -17.47 12.64
N ARG A 137 1.74 -18.73 12.18
CA ARG A 137 2.77 -19.16 11.22
C ARG A 137 2.79 -18.32 9.93
N ALA A 138 1.64 -17.79 9.52
CA ALA A 138 1.54 -16.92 8.35
C ALA A 138 2.15 -15.52 8.57
N ASP A 139 2.29 -15.09 9.83
CA ASP A 139 2.88 -13.79 10.20
C ASP A 139 4.42 -13.84 10.24
N LEU A 140 5.00 -15.05 10.15
CA LEU A 140 6.43 -15.28 10.24
C LEU A 140 7.01 -15.49 8.84
N GLU A 141 7.85 -14.55 8.39
CA GLU A 141 8.47 -14.56 7.06
C GLU A 141 9.93 -15.09 7.09
N GLY A 142 10.42 -15.54 8.26
CA GLY A 142 11.78 -16.04 8.46
C GLY A 142 11.87 -17.27 9.38
N SER A 143 13.08 -17.83 9.48
CA SER A 143 13.37 -19.01 10.31
C SER A 143 13.85 -18.67 11.73
N SER A 144 13.98 -17.39 12.07
CA SER A 144 14.44 -16.97 13.40
C SER A 144 13.49 -17.46 14.48
N LYS A 145 13.99 -18.35 15.34
CA LYS A 145 13.27 -18.88 16.51
C LYS A 145 13.73 -18.20 17.81
N ILE A 146 14.70 -17.30 17.71
CA ILE A 146 15.30 -16.64 18.87
C ILE A 146 14.47 -15.39 19.14
N VAL A 147 14.01 -15.27 20.39
CA VAL A 147 13.35 -14.07 20.88
C VAL A 147 14.44 -13.15 21.44
N LEU A 148 14.59 -11.97 20.87
CA LEU A 148 15.50 -10.94 21.35
C LEU A 148 14.78 -9.98 22.31
N ALA A 149 15.55 -9.19 23.06
CA ALA A 149 15.01 -8.12 23.88
C ALA A 149 14.20 -7.10 23.05
N MET A 150 13.34 -6.34 23.74
CA MET A 150 12.63 -5.20 23.17
C MET A 150 13.59 -4.25 22.42
N SER A 151 13.14 -3.69 21.30
CA SER A 151 13.93 -2.65 20.63
C SER A 151 13.82 -1.34 21.39
N ASP A 152 14.92 -0.60 21.48
CA ASP A 152 14.95 0.78 21.98
C ASP A 152 14.34 1.78 20.97
N GLN A 153 13.99 1.31 19.77
CA GLN A 153 13.52 2.14 18.67
C GLN A 153 12.19 1.63 18.09
N LEU A 154 11.30 2.57 17.80
CA LEU A 154 10.02 2.29 17.14
C LEU A 154 9.79 3.30 16.02
N LEU A 155 9.69 2.80 14.78
CA LEU A 155 9.33 3.61 13.63
C LEU A 155 7.84 3.43 13.29
N MET A 156 7.06 4.50 13.45
CA MET A 156 5.68 4.54 12.99
C MET A 156 5.59 5.22 11.62
N ARG A 157 5.02 4.53 10.63
CA ARG A 157 4.80 5.06 9.28
C ARG A 157 3.32 5.06 8.90
N VAL A 158 2.79 6.25 8.67
CA VAL A 158 1.50 6.45 8.01
C VAL A 158 1.76 6.71 6.52
N HIS A 159 1.14 5.94 5.63
CA HIS A 159 1.31 6.14 4.20
C HIS A 159 0.39 7.27 3.70
N GLY A 160 0.84 7.98 2.67
CA GLY A 160 0.00 8.92 1.94
C GLY A 160 -0.86 8.22 0.88
N GLY A 161 -1.33 8.98 -0.11
CA GLY A 161 -2.17 8.45 -1.20
C GLY A 161 -3.56 9.07 -1.26
N GLY A 162 -3.72 10.28 -0.71
CA GLY A 162 -4.91 11.11 -0.86
C GLY A 162 -6.19 10.46 -0.35
N PHE A 163 -6.09 9.57 0.65
CA PHE A 163 -7.20 8.77 1.17
C PHE A 163 -7.86 7.83 0.13
N ILE A 164 -7.20 7.63 -1.02
CA ILE A 164 -7.64 6.73 -2.10
C ILE A 164 -6.85 5.41 -2.05
N ALA A 165 -5.54 5.48 -1.73
CA ALA A 165 -4.72 4.31 -1.54
C ALA A 165 -5.13 3.55 -0.27
N THR A 166 -5.30 2.24 -0.38
CA THR A 166 -5.88 1.42 0.70
C THR A 166 -4.87 0.50 1.40
N SER A 167 -3.58 0.58 1.05
CA SER A 167 -2.55 -0.30 1.61
C SER A 167 -1.16 0.32 1.58
N SER A 168 -0.36 -0.02 2.60
CA SER A 168 1.07 0.28 2.70
C SER A 168 1.98 -0.74 2.01
N ALA A 169 1.45 -1.76 1.32
CA ALA A 169 2.25 -2.88 0.81
C ALA A 169 3.40 -2.48 -0.12
N THR A 170 3.23 -1.43 -0.92
CA THR A 170 4.29 -0.92 -1.82
C THR A 170 5.44 -0.25 -1.07
N HIS A 171 5.23 0.12 0.20
CA HIS A 171 6.23 0.78 1.03
C HIS A 171 7.18 -0.22 1.70
N GLU A 172 6.82 -1.50 1.74
CA GLU A 172 7.62 -2.55 2.36
C GLU A 172 9.03 -2.66 1.74
N VAL A 173 9.18 -2.27 0.46
CA VAL A 173 10.47 -2.31 -0.23
C VAL A 173 11.55 -1.48 0.46
N TYR A 174 11.17 -0.38 1.11
CA TYR A 174 12.09 0.47 1.87
C TYR A 174 11.89 0.35 3.38
N LEU A 175 10.71 -0.07 3.85
CA LEU A 175 10.48 -0.29 5.29
C LEU A 175 11.19 -1.53 5.82
N LYS A 176 11.32 -2.60 5.03
CA LYS A 176 12.03 -3.82 5.47
C LYS A 176 13.53 -3.59 5.69
N PRO A 177 14.27 -2.89 4.79
CA PRO A 177 15.64 -2.46 5.08
C PRO A 177 15.74 -1.62 6.35
N TRP A 178 14.84 -0.65 6.55
CA TRP A 178 14.86 0.16 7.77
C TRP A 178 14.60 -0.67 9.03
N ALA A 179 13.71 -1.67 8.97
CA ALA A 179 13.48 -2.56 10.11
C ALA A 179 14.69 -3.46 10.46
N LEU A 180 15.64 -3.63 9.54
CA LEU A 180 16.93 -4.28 9.81
C LEU A 180 17.91 -3.32 10.49
N ASP A 181 17.87 -2.04 10.12
CA ASP A 181 18.76 -1.00 10.66
C ASP A 181 18.33 -0.49 12.06
N LEU A 182 17.08 -0.76 12.47
CA LEU A 182 16.44 -0.35 13.75
C LEU A 182 16.40 -1.48 14.79
#